data_AF-B2TV12-F1
#
_entry.id   AF-B2TV12-F1
#
_cell.length_a   1.000
_cell.length_b   1.000
_cell.length_c   1.000
_cell.angle_alpha   90.00
_cell.angle_beta   90.00
_cell.angle_gamma   90.00
#
_symmetry.space_group_name_H-M   'P 1'
#
loop_
_entity.id
_entity.type
_entity.pdbx_description
1 polymer ?
#
loop_
_entity_poly.entity_id
_entity_poly.type
_entity_poly.pdbx_seq_one_letter_code
_entity_poly.pdbx_strand_id
1 'polypeptide(L)'
;MQSLSALLNSLETLPDLPPALQKLSVGNNQLTALPELPCELQELSAFDNRLQELPPLPQNLRLLNVGENQLHRLPELPQRLQSLYIPNNQLNTLPDSIMNLHIYADVNIYNNPLSTRTLQALQRLTSSPDYHGPRIYFSMSDGQQNTLHRPLADAVTAWFPENKQSDVSQIWHAFEHEEHANTFSAFLDRLSDTVSARNTSGFREQVAAWLEKLSASAELRQQSFAVAADATESCEDRVALTWNNLRKTLLVHQASEGLFDNDTGALLSLGREMFRLEILEDIARDKVRTLHFVDEIEVYLAFQTMLAEKLQLSTAVKEMRFYGVSGVTANDLRTAEAMVRSREENEFTDWFSLWGPWHAVLKRTEADRWALAEEQKYEMLENEYPQRVADRLKASGLSGDADAEREAGAQVMRETEQQIYRQLTDEVLALRLSENGSQLHHS
;
A
#
# COMPACT_ATOMS: atom_id res chain seq x y z
N MET A 1 -26.59 7.99 -31.51
CA MET A 1 -25.89 8.34 -30.26
C MET A 1 -24.86 7.24 -30.00
N GLN A 2 -23.56 7.57 -29.97
CA GLN A 2 -22.47 6.58 -29.84
C GLN A 2 -21.94 6.47 -28.41
N SER A 3 -22.17 7.48 -27.57
CA SER A 3 -21.82 7.46 -26.16
C SER A 3 -23.00 7.98 -25.35
N LEU A 4 -23.30 7.32 -24.23
CA LEU A 4 -24.32 7.70 -23.25
C LEU A 4 -23.67 7.69 -21.87
N SER A 5 -23.76 8.81 -21.17
CA SER A 5 -23.26 8.96 -19.80
C SER A 5 -24.36 9.53 -18.91
N ALA A 6 -24.69 8.81 -17.84
CA ALA A 6 -25.69 9.16 -16.83
C ALA A 6 -25.17 8.79 -15.42
N LEU A 7 -23.91 9.15 -15.15
CA LEU A 7 -23.25 8.93 -13.85
C LEU A 7 -23.88 9.75 -12.73
N LEU A 8 -23.83 9.25 -11.49
CA LEU A 8 -24.22 9.98 -10.26
C LEU A 8 -25.67 10.47 -10.31
N ASN A 9 -26.60 9.55 -10.60
CA ASN A 9 -28.03 9.81 -10.59
C ASN A 9 -28.75 8.83 -9.65
N SER A 10 -30.08 8.91 -9.60
CA SER A 10 -30.93 7.97 -8.86
C SER A 10 -31.72 7.07 -9.81
N LEU A 11 -31.09 6.60 -10.90
CA LEU A 11 -31.78 5.74 -11.88
C LEU A 11 -31.99 4.35 -11.28
N GLU A 12 -33.24 3.90 -11.26
CA GLU A 12 -33.60 2.54 -10.85
C GLU A 12 -33.62 1.56 -12.04
N THR A 13 -33.88 2.08 -13.25
CA THR A 13 -33.92 1.31 -14.50
C THR A 13 -33.37 2.13 -15.66
N LEU A 14 -32.96 1.44 -16.73
CA LEU A 14 -32.58 2.06 -18.01
C LEU A 14 -33.62 1.71 -19.08
N PRO A 15 -33.92 2.62 -20.02
CA PRO A 15 -34.69 2.29 -21.21
C PRO A 15 -33.85 1.46 -22.19
N ASP A 16 -34.50 0.99 -23.26
CA ASP A 16 -33.81 0.31 -24.36
C ASP A 16 -32.66 1.16 -24.92
N LEU A 17 -31.50 0.52 -25.09
CA LEU A 17 -30.29 1.19 -25.53
C LEU A 17 -30.27 1.32 -27.06
N PRO A 18 -29.78 2.46 -27.60
CA PRO A 18 -29.68 2.62 -29.04
C PRO A 18 -28.70 1.60 -29.64
N PRO A 19 -29.03 0.96 -30.78
CA PRO A 19 -28.24 -0.16 -31.31
C PRO A 19 -26.82 0.22 -31.76
N ALA A 20 -26.58 1.50 -32.03
CA ALA A 20 -25.26 2.03 -32.42
C ALA A 20 -24.44 2.58 -31.24
N LEU A 21 -24.85 2.30 -29.99
CA LEU A 21 -24.13 2.74 -28.80
C LEU A 21 -22.81 1.98 -28.66
N GLN A 22 -21.72 2.71 -28.45
CA GLN A 22 -20.37 2.18 -28.27
C GLN A 22 -19.87 2.33 -26.83
N LYS A 23 -20.33 3.35 -26.11
CA LYS A 23 -19.93 3.63 -24.72
C LYS A 23 -21.16 3.86 -23.85
N LEU A 24 -21.24 3.15 -22.72
CA LEU A 24 -22.29 3.31 -21.71
C LEU A 24 -21.66 3.52 -20.34
N SER A 25 -21.92 4.68 -19.74
CA SER A 25 -21.47 5.03 -18.38
C SER A 25 -22.67 5.36 -17.50
N VAL A 26 -23.01 4.47 -16.58
CA VAL A 26 -24.20 4.53 -15.70
C VAL A 26 -23.87 4.19 -14.24
N GLY A 27 -22.60 4.30 -13.85
CA GLY A 27 -22.16 4.09 -12.48
C GLY A 27 -22.69 5.11 -11.45
N ASN A 28 -22.66 4.74 -10.17
CA ASN A 28 -23.31 5.45 -9.05
C ASN A 28 -24.80 5.71 -9.32
N ASN A 29 -25.58 4.63 -9.42
CA ASN A 29 -27.03 4.67 -9.58
C ASN A 29 -27.67 3.59 -8.69
N GLN A 30 -28.95 3.30 -8.89
CA GLN A 30 -29.70 2.29 -8.13
C GLN A 30 -30.20 1.15 -9.03
N LEU A 31 -29.50 0.88 -10.13
CA LEU A 31 -29.91 -0.11 -11.12
C LEU A 31 -29.84 -1.51 -10.52
N THR A 32 -30.92 -2.28 -10.68
CA THR A 32 -30.97 -3.70 -10.27
C THR A 32 -30.72 -4.66 -11.43
N ALA A 33 -30.89 -4.19 -12.66
CA ALA A 33 -30.61 -4.92 -13.90
C ALA A 33 -30.20 -3.96 -15.03
N LEU A 34 -29.48 -4.48 -16.02
CA LEU A 34 -29.21 -3.80 -17.28
C LEU A 34 -30.14 -4.35 -18.39
N PRO A 35 -30.58 -3.49 -19.32
CA PRO A 35 -31.29 -3.93 -20.53
C PRO A 35 -30.33 -4.70 -21.46
N GLU A 36 -30.87 -5.24 -22.56
CA GLU A 36 -30.06 -5.90 -23.57
C GLU A 36 -28.96 -4.96 -24.11
N LEU A 37 -27.72 -5.46 -24.14
CA LEU A 37 -26.56 -4.66 -24.52
C LEU A 37 -26.41 -4.62 -26.05
N PRO A 38 -26.21 -3.44 -26.66
CA PRO A 38 -25.98 -3.33 -28.10
C PRO A 38 -24.73 -4.08 -28.55
N CYS A 39 -24.80 -4.74 -29.71
CA CYS A 39 -23.66 -5.52 -30.26
C CYS A 39 -22.42 -4.67 -30.56
N GLU A 40 -22.59 -3.37 -30.79
CA GLU A 40 -21.52 -2.40 -31.07
C GLU A 40 -20.88 -1.81 -29.81
N LEU A 41 -21.37 -2.19 -28.61
CA LEU A 41 -20.85 -1.68 -27.35
C LEU A 41 -19.42 -2.15 -27.11
N GLN A 42 -18.54 -1.19 -26.81
CA GLN A 42 -17.11 -1.39 -26.58
C GLN A 42 -16.72 -1.11 -25.12
N GLU A 43 -17.41 -0.18 -24.46
CA GLU A 43 -17.14 0.20 -23.08
C GLU A 43 -18.43 0.22 -22.27
N LEU A 44 -18.45 -0.53 -21.17
CA LEU A 44 -19.54 -0.55 -20.20
C LEU A 44 -18.99 -0.23 -18.80
N SER A 45 -19.49 0.84 -18.22
CA SER A 45 -19.19 1.25 -16.85
C SER A 45 -20.50 1.41 -16.07
N ALA A 46 -20.78 0.45 -15.19
CA ALA A 46 -21.97 0.38 -14.34
C ALA A 46 -21.60 0.06 -12.88
N PHE A 47 -20.47 0.59 -12.42
CA PHE A 47 -19.99 0.45 -11.04
C PHE A 47 -20.92 1.13 -10.03
N ASP A 48 -20.87 0.72 -8.76
CA ASP A 48 -21.69 1.26 -7.66
C ASP A 48 -23.19 1.30 -8.01
N ASN A 49 -23.76 0.10 -8.11
CA ASN A 49 -25.18 -0.15 -8.40
C ASN A 49 -25.65 -1.36 -7.58
N ARG A 50 -26.84 -1.89 -7.88
CA ARG A 50 -27.42 -3.06 -7.19
C ARG A 50 -27.63 -4.24 -8.14
N LEU A 51 -26.77 -4.39 -9.16
CA LEU A 51 -26.89 -5.43 -10.17
C LEU A 51 -26.62 -6.80 -9.55
N GLN A 52 -27.54 -7.74 -9.74
CA GLN A 52 -27.39 -9.14 -9.29
C GLN A 52 -26.92 -10.08 -10.39
N GLU A 53 -27.17 -9.71 -11.64
CA GLU A 53 -26.71 -10.41 -12.83
C GLU A 53 -26.46 -9.44 -14.00
N LEU A 54 -25.69 -9.90 -14.98
CA LEU A 54 -25.44 -9.18 -16.22
C LEU A 54 -26.11 -9.90 -17.39
N PRO A 55 -26.65 -9.15 -18.37
CA PRO A 55 -27.06 -9.72 -19.65
C PRO A 55 -25.84 -10.28 -20.43
N PRO A 56 -26.06 -11.06 -21.50
CA PRO A 56 -24.98 -11.51 -22.37
C PRO A 56 -24.11 -10.34 -22.86
N LEU A 57 -22.79 -10.49 -22.72
CA LEU A 57 -21.85 -9.44 -23.09
C LEU A 57 -21.60 -9.43 -24.61
N PRO A 58 -21.54 -8.25 -25.24
CA PRO A 58 -21.27 -8.15 -26.67
C PRO A 58 -19.81 -8.51 -26.98
N GLN A 59 -19.58 -9.16 -28.12
CA GLN A 59 -18.25 -9.65 -28.52
C GLN A 59 -17.22 -8.54 -28.78
N ASN A 60 -17.68 -7.31 -28.98
CA ASN A 60 -16.83 -6.14 -29.21
C ASN A 60 -16.42 -5.41 -27.92
N LEU A 61 -16.91 -5.85 -26.76
CA LEU A 61 -16.61 -5.22 -25.49
C LEU A 61 -15.11 -5.32 -25.17
N ARG A 62 -14.51 -4.19 -24.82
CA ARG A 62 -13.11 -4.02 -24.46
C ARG A 62 -12.93 -3.65 -22.98
N LEU A 63 -13.85 -2.88 -22.43
CA LEU A 63 -13.84 -2.49 -21.03
C LEU A 63 -15.18 -2.85 -20.37
N LEU A 64 -15.10 -3.58 -19.28
CA LEU A 64 -16.22 -3.86 -18.39
C LEU A 64 -15.85 -3.43 -16.97
N ASN A 65 -16.54 -2.41 -16.46
CA ASN A 65 -16.46 -2.01 -15.05
C ASN A 65 -17.84 -2.15 -14.40
N VAL A 66 -17.97 -3.11 -13.50
CA VAL A 66 -19.17 -3.42 -12.72
C VAL A 66 -18.79 -3.66 -11.24
N GLY A 67 -17.76 -2.98 -10.77
CA GLY A 67 -17.38 -3.02 -9.35
C GLY A 67 -18.49 -2.50 -8.43
N GLU A 68 -18.44 -2.84 -7.15
CA GLU A 68 -19.44 -2.38 -6.14
C GLU A 68 -20.87 -2.74 -6.56
N ASN A 69 -21.14 -4.03 -6.74
CA ASN A 69 -22.45 -4.56 -7.13
C ASN A 69 -22.76 -5.83 -6.32
N GLN A 70 -23.84 -6.55 -6.66
CA GLN A 70 -24.30 -7.75 -5.97
C GLN A 70 -24.21 -8.99 -6.87
N LEU A 71 -23.25 -9.03 -7.81
CA LEU A 71 -23.14 -10.10 -8.79
C LEU A 71 -22.71 -11.41 -8.14
N HIS A 72 -23.50 -12.47 -8.34
CA HIS A 72 -23.17 -13.81 -7.86
C HIS A 72 -22.41 -14.66 -8.89
N ARG A 73 -22.50 -14.29 -10.17
CA ARG A 73 -21.88 -14.97 -11.31
C ARG A 73 -21.60 -13.97 -12.42
N LEU A 74 -20.64 -14.29 -13.27
CA LEU A 74 -20.41 -13.59 -14.53
C LEU A 74 -20.94 -14.40 -15.72
N PRO A 75 -21.43 -13.74 -16.78
CA PRO A 75 -21.64 -14.37 -18.08
C PRO A 75 -20.31 -14.71 -18.75
N GLU A 76 -20.37 -15.39 -19.90
CA GLU A 76 -19.19 -15.63 -20.73
C GLU A 76 -18.51 -14.30 -21.13
N LEU A 77 -17.19 -14.24 -20.91
CA LEU A 77 -16.40 -13.06 -21.18
C LEU A 77 -15.95 -13.03 -22.65
N PRO A 78 -16.09 -11.89 -23.36
CA PRO A 78 -15.65 -11.78 -24.73
C PRO A 78 -14.12 -11.76 -24.80
N GLN A 79 -13.54 -12.48 -25.76
CA GLN A 79 -12.06 -12.58 -25.90
C GLN A 79 -11.36 -11.25 -26.15
N ARG A 80 -12.09 -10.24 -26.65
CA ARG A 80 -11.57 -8.89 -26.92
C ARG A 80 -11.54 -8.00 -25.68
N LEU A 81 -12.00 -8.49 -24.54
CA LEU A 81 -11.97 -7.74 -23.29
C LEU A 81 -10.52 -7.50 -22.87
N GLN A 82 -10.19 -6.22 -22.66
CA GLN A 82 -8.86 -5.74 -22.27
C GLN A 82 -8.84 -5.31 -20.80
N SER A 83 -9.98 -4.88 -20.26
CA SER A 83 -10.06 -4.47 -18.87
C SER A 83 -11.35 -4.98 -18.24
N LEU A 84 -11.22 -5.73 -17.16
CA LEU A 84 -12.31 -6.28 -16.38
C LEU A 84 -12.16 -5.85 -14.92
N TYR A 85 -13.02 -4.92 -14.49
CA TYR A 85 -13.09 -4.46 -13.11
C TYR A 85 -14.41 -4.94 -12.49
N ILE A 86 -14.31 -5.94 -11.61
CA ILE A 86 -15.42 -6.53 -10.86
C ILE A 86 -15.17 -6.56 -9.34
N PRO A 87 -14.45 -5.59 -8.73
CA PRO A 87 -14.21 -5.64 -7.30
C PRO A 87 -15.51 -5.52 -6.51
N ASN A 88 -15.53 -5.96 -5.25
CA ASN A 88 -16.67 -5.78 -4.33
C ASN A 88 -17.99 -6.31 -4.91
N ASN A 89 -18.00 -7.61 -5.17
CA ASN A 89 -19.17 -8.34 -5.63
C ASN A 89 -19.32 -9.64 -4.81
N GLN A 90 -20.29 -10.49 -5.16
CA GLN A 90 -20.61 -11.72 -4.42
C GLN A 90 -20.24 -12.98 -5.22
N LEU A 91 -19.19 -12.90 -6.05
CA LEU A 91 -18.77 -13.99 -6.92
C LEU A 91 -18.13 -15.12 -6.11
N ASN A 92 -18.66 -16.33 -6.27
CA ASN A 92 -18.07 -17.54 -5.69
C ASN A 92 -17.19 -18.33 -6.69
N THR A 93 -17.47 -18.14 -7.98
CA THR A 93 -16.79 -18.81 -9.10
C THR A 93 -16.57 -17.82 -10.23
N LEU A 94 -15.58 -18.09 -11.08
CA LEU A 94 -15.31 -17.33 -12.30
C LEU A 94 -15.60 -18.22 -13.51
N PRO A 95 -16.04 -17.65 -14.65
CA PRO A 95 -16.26 -18.41 -15.86
C PRO A 95 -14.94 -18.87 -16.48
N ASP A 96 -14.95 -20.02 -17.15
CA ASP A 96 -13.74 -20.58 -17.80
C ASP A 96 -13.16 -19.62 -18.87
N SER A 97 -14.02 -18.80 -19.49
CA SER A 97 -13.59 -17.77 -20.45
C SER A 97 -12.65 -16.72 -19.90
N ILE A 98 -12.55 -16.55 -18.58
CA ILE A 98 -11.57 -15.63 -17.98
C ILE A 98 -10.14 -16.03 -18.31
N MET A 99 -9.87 -17.33 -18.50
CA MET A 99 -8.56 -17.85 -18.90
C MET A 99 -8.25 -17.62 -20.39
N ASN A 100 -9.27 -17.32 -21.20
CA ASN A 100 -9.14 -17.10 -22.64
C ASN A 100 -8.94 -15.63 -23.02
N LEU A 101 -8.90 -14.73 -22.03
CA LEU A 101 -8.61 -13.32 -22.26
C LEU A 101 -7.15 -13.15 -22.69
N HIS A 102 -6.89 -12.05 -23.38
CA HIS A 102 -5.54 -11.73 -23.87
C HIS A 102 -4.55 -11.57 -22.70
N ILE A 103 -3.27 -11.88 -22.91
CA ILE A 103 -2.21 -11.72 -21.89
C ILE A 103 -2.06 -10.29 -21.34
N TYR A 104 -2.51 -9.29 -22.10
CA TYR A 104 -2.50 -7.88 -21.72
C TYR A 104 -3.83 -7.42 -21.11
N ALA A 105 -4.76 -8.33 -20.85
CA ALA A 105 -5.99 -7.97 -20.19
C ALA A 105 -5.75 -7.87 -18.68
N ASP A 106 -6.18 -6.74 -18.12
CA ASP A 106 -6.13 -6.47 -16.69
C ASP A 106 -7.45 -6.89 -16.05
N VAL A 107 -7.38 -7.82 -15.09
CA VAL A 107 -8.55 -8.42 -14.46
C VAL A 107 -8.48 -8.19 -12.94
N ASN A 108 -9.32 -7.28 -12.45
CA ASN A 108 -9.43 -6.97 -11.03
C ASN A 108 -10.71 -7.61 -10.45
N ILE A 109 -10.52 -8.55 -9.52
CA ILE A 109 -11.58 -9.32 -8.87
C ILE A 109 -11.55 -9.20 -7.34
N TYR A 110 -10.90 -8.16 -6.80
CA TYR A 110 -10.80 -7.94 -5.36
C TYR A 110 -12.15 -8.05 -4.64
N ASN A 111 -12.13 -8.54 -3.41
CA ASN A 111 -13.29 -8.55 -2.49
C ASN A 111 -14.49 -9.28 -3.08
N ASN A 112 -14.23 -10.50 -3.55
CA ASN A 112 -15.26 -11.46 -3.94
C ASN A 112 -15.09 -12.74 -3.12
N PRO A 113 -16.17 -13.37 -2.62
CA PRO A 113 -16.15 -14.60 -1.83
C PRO A 113 -15.83 -15.84 -2.69
N LEU A 114 -14.71 -15.82 -3.42
CA LEU A 114 -14.29 -16.91 -4.29
C LEU A 114 -14.03 -18.16 -3.48
N SER A 115 -14.57 -19.29 -3.93
CA SER A 115 -14.34 -20.55 -3.23
C SER A 115 -12.84 -20.90 -3.24
N THR A 116 -12.36 -21.54 -2.17
CA THR A 116 -10.97 -22.04 -2.09
C THR A 116 -10.62 -22.94 -3.28
N ARG A 117 -11.60 -23.69 -3.81
CA ARG A 117 -11.43 -24.52 -5.01
C ARG A 117 -11.17 -23.66 -6.26
N THR A 118 -11.91 -22.57 -6.43
CA THR A 118 -11.71 -21.61 -7.52
C THR A 118 -10.31 -21.01 -7.44
N LEU A 119 -9.92 -20.51 -6.26
CA LEU A 119 -8.61 -19.91 -6.02
C LEU A 119 -7.46 -20.89 -6.31
N GLN A 120 -7.56 -22.13 -5.83
CA GLN A 120 -6.55 -23.17 -6.12
C GLN A 120 -6.48 -23.53 -7.61
N ALA A 121 -7.61 -23.54 -8.32
CA ALA A 121 -7.64 -23.80 -9.75
C ALA A 121 -6.94 -22.67 -10.53
N LEU A 122 -7.29 -21.42 -10.24
CA LEU A 122 -6.66 -20.23 -10.83
C LEU A 122 -5.16 -20.22 -10.55
N GLN A 123 -4.76 -20.48 -9.32
CA GLN A 123 -3.35 -20.53 -8.94
C GLN A 123 -2.58 -21.60 -9.72
N ARG A 124 -3.12 -22.82 -9.86
CA ARG A 124 -2.47 -23.89 -10.63
C ARG A 124 -2.32 -23.55 -12.11
N LEU A 125 -3.35 -22.93 -12.70
CA LEU A 125 -3.35 -22.56 -14.11
C LEU A 125 -2.37 -21.42 -14.40
N THR A 126 -2.42 -20.36 -13.59
CA THR A 126 -1.59 -19.15 -13.73
C THR A 126 -0.12 -19.38 -13.37
N SER A 127 0.18 -20.43 -12.58
CA SER A 127 1.55 -20.84 -12.25
C SER A 127 2.18 -21.74 -13.31
N SER A 128 1.44 -22.13 -14.35
CA SER A 128 2.00 -22.94 -15.45
C SER A 128 2.99 -22.12 -16.28
N PRO A 129 4.15 -22.67 -16.68
CA PRO A 129 5.12 -21.96 -17.51
C PRO A 129 4.58 -21.59 -18.90
N ASP A 130 3.57 -22.31 -19.40
CA ASP A 130 2.89 -22.05 -20.67
C ASP A 130 1.62 -21.19 -20.52
N TYR A 131 1.47 -20.51 -19.38
CA TYR A 131 0.34 -19.61 -19.15
C TYR A 131 0.47 -18.35 -20.01
N HIS A 132 -0.52 -18.12 -20.87
CA HIS A 132 -0.62 -16.94 -21.74
C HIS A 132 -1.96 -16.20 -21.56
N GLY A 133 -2.63 -16.43 -20.43
CA GLY A 133 -3.87 -15.75 -20.06
C GLY A 133 -3.63 -14.40 -19.38
N PRO A 134 -4.69 -13.73 -18.90
CA PRO A 134 -4.62 -12.39 -18.32
C PRO A 134 -3.90 -12.36 -16.98
N ARG A 135 -3.53 -11.16 -16.54
CA ARG A 135 -3.13 -10.91 -15.15
C ARG A 135 -4.37 -10.68 -14.29
N ILE A 136 -4.47 -11.41 -13.19
CA ILE A 136 -5.62 -11.43 -12.29
C ILE A 136 -5.19 -10.96 -10.90
N TYR A 137 -5.82 -9.88 -10.46
CA TYR A 137 -5.66 -9.25 -9.15
C TYR A 137 -6.82 -9.66 -8.25
N PHE A 138 -6.53 -10.25 -7.10
CA PHE A 138 -7.55 -10.75 -6.17
C PHE A 138 -7.12 -10.54 -4.72
N SER A 139 -8.08 -10.59 -3.81
CA SER A 139 -7.83 -10.68 -2.37
C SER A 139 -8.42 -11.98 -1.83
N MET A 140 -7.80 -12.51 -0.80
CA MET A 140 -8.27 -13.71 -0.08
C MET A 140 -9.44 -13.44 0.88
N SER A 141 -10.17 -12.33 0.73
CA SER A 141 -11.27 -12.01 1.62
C SER A 141 -12.51 -12.87 1.34
N ASP A 142 -13.12 -13.41 2.41
CA ASP A 142 -14.29 -14.29 2.33
C ASP A 142 -15.60 -13.58 1.87
N GLY A 143 -15.51 -12.43 1.18
CA GLY A 143 -16.63 -11.62 0.70
C GLY A 143 -17.71 -11.26 1.72
N GLN A 144 -17.44 -11.49 3.01
CA GLN A 144 -18.24 -11.02 4.13
C GLN A 144 -17.75 -9.64 4.51
N GLN A 145 -18.09 -8.63 3.73
CA GLN A 145 -18.39 -7.28 4.22
C GLN A 145 -18.79 -6.37 3.05
N ASN A 146 -20.03 -5.88 3.11
CA ASN A 146 -20.50 -4.76 2.32
C ASN A 146 -19.52 -3.59 2.44
N THR A 147 -18.86 -3.23 1.34
CA THR A 147 -18.14 -1.97 1.15
C THR A 147 -19.12 -0.81 0.97
N LEU A 148 -20.04 -0.63 1.92
CA LEU A 148 -20.51 0.72 2.20
C LEU A 148 -19.47 1.31 3.14
N HIS A 149 -18.80 2.39 2.70
CA HIS A 149 -17.95 3.24 3.54
C HIS A 149 -18.59 3.41 4.90
N ARG A 150 -18.13 2.64 5.88
CA ARG A 150 -18.67 2.73 7.22
C ARG A 150 -18.08 3.97 7.89
N PRO A 151 -18.85 4.65 8.75
CA PRO A 151 -18.33 5.75 9.55
C PRO A 151 -17.01 5.36 10.24
N LEU A 152 -16.11 6.32 10.41
CA LEU A 152 -14.78 6.08 10.98
C LEU A 152 -14.86 5.34 12.33
N ALA A 153 -15.85 5.66 13.16
CA ALA A 153 -16.07 4.97 14.42
C ALA A 153 -16.32 3.47 14.25
N ASP A 154 -17.10 3.07 13.24
CA ASP A 154 -17.41 1.67 12.95
C ASP A 154 -16.18 0.92 12.39
N ALA A 155 -15.38 1.61 11.57
CA ALA A 155 -14.11 1.06 11.06
C ALA A 155 -13.11 0.76 12.16
N VAL A 156 -12.97 1.68 13.11
CA VAL A 156 -12.03 1.56 14.23
C VAL A 156 -12.52 0.51 15.23
N THR A 157 -13.79 0.54 15.63
CA THR A 157 -14.34 -0.37 16.64
C THR A 157 -14.21 -1.83 16.22
N ALA A 158 -14.26 -2.10 14.91
CA ALA A 158 -14.06 -3.43 14.37
C ALA A 158 -12.68 -4.02 14.63
N TRP A 159 -11.67 -3.24 15.06
CA TRP A 159 -10.35 -3.72 15.49
C TRP A 159 -10.27 -4.05 16.99
N PHE A 160 -11.20 -3.56 17.80
CA PHE A 160 -11.20 -3.76 19.24
C PHE A 160 -12.08 -4.95 19.67
N PRO A 161 -11.78 -5.61 20.80
CA PRO A 161 -12.67 -6.62 21.38
C PRO A 161 -14.00 -6.01 21.83
N GLU A 162 -15.08 -6.82 21.81
CA GLU A 162 -16.47 -6.37 22.08
C GLU A 162 -16.61 -5.53 23.37
N ASN A 163 -15.83 -5.85 24.40
CA ASN A 163 -15.87 -5.14 25.69
C ASN A 163 -15.35 -3.69 25.64
N LYS A 164 -14.58 -3.30 24.62
CA LYS A 164 -14.05 -1.93 24.45
C LYS A 164 -14.74 -1.16 23.32
N GLN A 165 -15.59 -1.81 22.52
CA GLN A 165 -16.17 -1.20 21.31
C GLN A 165 -17.03 0.03 21.61
N SER A 166 -17.84 0.00 22.68
CA SER A 166 -18.69 1.15 23.04
C SER A 166 -17.88 2.41 23.35
N ASP A 167 -16.81 2.28 24.13
CA ASP A 167 -15.98 3.42 24.56
C ASP A 167 -15.18 3.97 23.37
N VAL A 168 -14.59 3.09 22.57
CA VAL A 168 -13.84 3.46 21.36
C VAL A 168 -14.75 4.15 20.34
N SER A 169 -15.96 3.64 20.13
CA SER A 169 -16.95 4.24 19.22
C SER A 169 -17.23 5.70 19.59
N GLN A 170 -17.49 5.97 20.88
CA GLN A 170 -17.79 7.33 21.34
C GLN A 170 -16.62 8.29 21.15
N ILE A 171 -15.39 7.84 21.40
CA ILE A 171 -14.19 8.66 21.19
C ILE A 171 -14.01 8.98 19.71
N TRP A 172 -14.12 7.97 18.85
CA TRP A 172 -13.83 8.12 17.42
C TRP A 172 -14.93 8.81 16.62
N HIS A 173 -16.18 8.83 17.11
CA HIS A 173 -17.22 9.71 16.56
C HIS A 173 -16.83 11.20 16.61
N ALA A 174 -16.05 11.62 17.61
CA ALA A 174 -15.57 13.00 17.69
C ALA A 174 -14.60 13.37 16.55
N PHE A 175 -13.97 12.37 15.93
CA PHE A 175 -12.95 12.56 14.88
C PHE A 175 -13.50 12.39 13.46
N GLU A 176 -14.79 12.06 13.30
CA GLU A 176 -15.41 11.80 11.98
C GLU A 176 -15.42 13.00 11.03
N HIS A 177 -15.36 14.21 11.58
CA HIS A 177 -15.37 15.45 10.80
C HIS A 177 -13.97 16.01 10.53
N GLU A 178 -12.92 15.30 10.96
CA GLU A 178 -11.54 15.70 10.67
C GLU A 178 -11.20 15.46 9.18
N GLU A 179 -10.25 16.24 8.68
CA GLU A 179 -9.81 16.13 7.29
C GLU A 179 -9.27 14.72 7.00
N HIS A 180 -9.66 14.14 5.86
CA HIS A 180 -9.31 12.78 5.44
C HIS A 180 -9.81 11.62 6.33
N ALA A 181 -10.71 11.86 7.30
CA ALA A 181 -11.29 10.81 8.15
C ALA A 181 -11.95 9.66 7.35
N ASN A 182 -12.71 10.00 6.30
CA ASN A 182 -13.37 9.01 5.43
C ASN A 182 -12.35 8.13 4.69
N THR A 183 -11.24 8.75 4.27
CA THR A 183 -10.17 8.06 3.55
C THR A 183 -9.42 7.11 4.47
N PHE A 184 -9.19 7.53 5.71
CA PHE A 184 -8.62 6.67 6.75
C PHE A 184 -9.55 5.50 7.12
N SER A 185 -10.86 5.73 7.19
CA SER A 185 -11.85 4.65 7.37
C SER A 185 -11.72 3.60 6.28
N ALA A 186 -11.68 4.02 5.02
CA ALA A 186 -11.49 3.13 3.88
C ALA A 186 -10.15 2.36 3.95
N PHE A 187 -9.08 3.00 4.41
CA PHE A 187 -7.81 2.33 4.64
C PHE A 187 -7.92 1.23 5.72
N LEU A 188 -8.55 1.51 6.85
CA LEU A 188 -8.74 0.52 7.92
C LEU A 188 -9.58 -0.67 7.47
N ASP A 189 -10.59 -0.45 6.64
CA ASP A 189 -11.40 -1.54 6.09
C ASP A 189 -10.59 -2.43 5.17
N ARG A 190 -9.79 -1.84 4.27
CA ARG A 190 -8.86 -2.58 3.41
C ARG A 190 -7.82 -3.33 4.21
N LEU A 191 -7.26 -2.72 5.26
CA LEU A 191 -6.30 -3.37 6.14
C LEU A 191 -6.95 -4.53 6.91
N SER A 192 -8.21 -4.37 7.32
CA SER A 192 -8.99 -5.40 8.01
C SER A 192 -9.34 -6.57 7.10
N ASP A 193 -9.38 -6.31 5.79
CA ASP A 193 -9.67 -7.30 4.78
C ASP A 193 -8.51 -8.31 4.56
N THR A 194 -7.31 -7.96 4.99
CA THR A 194 -6.14 -8.83 4.90
C THR A 194 -6.30 -10.09 5.75
N VAL A 195 -5.80 -11.23 5.27
CA VAL A 195 -5.92 -12.52 5.97
C VAL A 195 -5.26 -12.48 7.34
N SER A 196 -4.16 -11.75 7.46
CA SER A 196 -3.46 -11.52 8.74
C SER A 196 -4.29 -10.70 9.73
N ALA A 197 -5.07 -9.72 9.28
CA ALA A 197 -5.99 -8.99 10.16
C ALA A 197 -7.17 -9.82 10.63
N ARG A 198 -7.66 -10.74 9.79
CA ARG A 198 -8.79 -11.62 10.12
C ARG A 198 -8.42 -12.76 11.04
N ASN A 199 -7.24 -13.35 10.84
CA ASN A 199 -6.88 -14.63 11.46
C ASN A 199 -5.74 -14.57 12.48
N THR A 200 -4.99 -13.46 12.55
CA THR A 200 -3.87 -13.32 13.49
C THR A 200 -4.20 -12.30 14.58
N SER A 201 -4.51 -12.79 15.78
CA SER A 201 -4.81 -11.95 16.94
C SER A 201 -3.72 -10.92 17.23
N GLY A 202 -2.45 -11.30 17.05
CA GLY A 202 -1.31 -10.41 17.27
C GLY A 202 -1.27 -9.19 16.35
N PHE A 203 -1.67 -9.32 15.08
CA PHE A 203 -1.71 -8.15 14.17
C PHE A 203 -2.85 -7.21 14.56
N ARG A 204 -4.03 -7.77 14.86
CA ARG A 204 -5.18 -6.99 15.31
C ARG A 204 -4.88 -6.24 16.62
N GLU A 205 -4.19 -6.88 17.56
CA GLU A 205 -3.71 -6.24 18.80
C GLU A 205 -2.73 -5.10 18.53
N GLN A 206 -1.79 -5.28 17.59
CA GLN A 206 -0.85 -4.23 17.21
C GLN A 206 -1.55 -3.02 16.58
N VAL A 207 -2.52 -3.26 15.70
CA VAL A 207 -3.34 -2.19 15.08
C VAL A 207 -4.20 -1.50 16.14
N ALA A 208 -4.83 -2.24 17.05
CA ALA A 208 -5.64 -1.67 18.12
C ALA A 208 -4.80 -0.79 19.07
N ALA A 209 -3.61 -1.26 19.49
CA ALA A 209 -2.69 -0.48 20.31
C ALA A 209 -2.20 0.79 19.60
N TRP A 210 -2.02 0.73 18.28
CA TRP A 210 -1.68 1.90 17.48
C TRP A 210 -2.86 2.90 17.39
N LEU A 211 -4.08 2.43 17.15
CA LEU A 211 -5.29 3.27 17.14
C LEU A 211 -5.51 3.95 18.51
N GLU A 212 -5.21 3.27 19.61
CA GLU A 212 -5.28 3.87 20.94
C GLU A 212 -4.32 5.08 21.07
N LYS A 213 -3.11 4.99 20.52
CA LYS A 213 -2.16 6.13 20.48
C LYS A 213 -2.67 7.28 19.61
N LEU A 214 -3.29 6.98 18.47
CA LEU A 214 -3.89 8.00 17.59
C LEU A 214 -5.06 8.73 18.27
N SER A 215 -5.83 8.03 19.10
CA SER A 215 -6.93 8.67 19.84
C SER A 215 -6.42 9.68 20.88
N ALA A 216 -5.23 9.46 21.43
CA ALA A 216 -4.63 10.32 22.45
C ALA A 216 -3.93 11.57 21.90
N SER A 217 -3.39 11.51 20.67
CA SER A 217 -2.60 12.60 20.07
C SER A 217 -3.24 13.12 18.78
N ALA A 218 -3.72 14.36 18.81
CA ALA A 218 -4.33 15.02 17.65
C ALA A 218 -3.34 15.22 16.50
N GLU A 219 -2.09 15.57 16.81
CA GLU A 219 -1.03 15.75 15.80
C GLU A 219 -0.71 14.45 15.09
N LEU A 220 -0.49 13.36 15.85
CA LEU A 220 -0.22 12.05 15.28
C LEU A 220 -1.40 11.54 14.43
N ARG A 221 -2.63 11.79 14.88
CA ARG A 221 -3.84 11.43 14.14
C ARG A 221 -3.94 12.17 12.81
N GLN A 222 -3.77 13.49 12.82
CA GLN A 222 -3.82 14.30 11.60
C GLN A 222 -2.75 13.88 10.58
N GLN A 223 -1.52 13.66 11.03
CA GLN A 223 -0.44 13.18 10.16
C GLN A 223 -0.73 11.78 9.60
N SER A 224 -1.28 10.89 10.43
CA SER A 224 -1.66 9.53 10.00
C SER A 224 -2.79 9.55 8.97
N PHE A 225 -3.77 10.45 9.11
CA PHE A 225 -4.87 10.60 8.16
C PHE A 225 -4.37 11.12 6.80
N ALA A 226 -3.45 12.09 6.81
CA ALA A 226 -2.80 12.59 5.60
C ALA A 226 -2.01 11.49 4.88
N VAL A 227 -1.21 10.69 5.60
CA VAL A 227 -0.45 9.56 5.02
C VAL A 227 -1.40 8.52 4.38
N ALA A 228 -2.54 8.24 5.01
CA ALA A 228 -3.54 7.36 4.42
C ALA A 228 -4.16 7.97 3.17
N ALA A 229 -4.45 9.28 3.18
CA ALA A 229 -5.02 10.00 2.05
C ALA A 229 -4.12 9.97 0.82
N ASP A 230 -2.85 10.34 0.97
CA ASP A 230 -1.84 10.33 -0.08
C ASP A 230 -1.70 8.93 -0.73
N ALA A 231 -1.85 7.87 0.08
CA ALA A 231 -1.75 6.51 -0.42
C ALA A 231 -2.98 6.05 -1.21
N THR A 232 -4.16 6.54 -0.89
CA THR A 232 -5.39 6.30 -1.69
C THR A 232 -5.40 7.09 -2.99
N GLU A 233 -4.79 8.27 -3.04
CA GLU A 233 -4.65 9.06 -4.26
C GLU A 233 -3.52 8.52 -5.18
N SER A 234 -2.45 8.00 -4.59
CA SER A 234 -1.30 7.44 -5.30
C SER A 234 -1.38 5.91 -5.48
N CYS A 235 -2.26 5.49 -6.40
CA CYS A 235 -2.52 4.09 -6.80
C CYS A 235 -3.28 3.26 -5.76
N GLU A 236 -4.36 2.63 -6.22
CA GLU A 236 -5.36 1.91 -5.41
C GLU A 236 -4.84 0.70 -4.59
N ASP A 237 -3.58 0.29 -4.72
CA ASP A 237 -3.07 -1.02 -4.25
C ASP A 237 -2.03 -0.98 -3.10
N ARG A 238 -1.69 0.18 -2.50
CA ARG A 238 -0.50 0.32 -1.63
C ARG A 238 -0.68 0.11 -0.12
N VAL A 239 -1.59 -0.75 0.34
CA VAL A 239 -1.91 -0.90 1.79
C VAL A 239 -0.69 -1.25 2.66
N ALA A 240 0.20 -2.12 2.19
CA ALA A 240 1.41 -2.51 2.91
C ALA A 240 2.41 -1.35 3.08
N LEU A 241 2.63 -0.57 2.01
CA LEU A 241 3.47 0.62 2.05
C LEU A 241 2.87 1.68 2.98
N THR A 242 1.55 1.91 2.89
CA THR A 242 0.83 2.83 3.78
C THR A 242 1.00 2.41 5.23
N TRP A 243 0.86 1.13 5.55
CA TRP A 243 1.08 0.61 6.89
C TRP A 243 2.51 0.89 7.39
N ASN A 244 3.52 0.65 6.56
CA ASN A 244 4.92 0.98 6.92
C ASN A 244 5.12 2.48 7.14
N ASN A 245 4.53 3.33 6.31
CA ASN A 245 4.60 4.79 6.45
C ASN A 245 3.88 5.29 7.71
N LEU A 246 2.73 4.71 8.06
CA LEU A 246 2.01 5.02 9.30
C LEU A 246 2.83 4.64 10.53
N ARG A 247 3.51 3.49 10.49
CA ARG A 247 4.46 3.08 11.54
C ARG A 247 5.65 4.05 11.63
N LYS A 248 6.21 4.48 10.50
CA LYS A 248 7.27 5.49 10.48
C LYS A 248 6.80 6.80 11.13
N THR A 249 5.59 7.25 10.83
CA THR A 249 4.97 8.46 11.41
C THR A 249 4.85 8.34 12.93
N LEU A 250 4.38 7.19 13.42
CA LEU A 250 4.35 6.91 14.87
C LEU A 250 5.74 7.05 15.51
N LEU A 251 6.77 6.46 14.89
CA LEU A 251 8.12 6.52 15.42
C LEU A 251 8.71 7.94 15.41
N VAL A 252 8.40 8.74 14.39
CA VAL A 252 8.79 10.15 14.34
C VAL A 252 8.15 10.90 15.51
N HIS A 253 6.86 10.69 15.76
CA HIS A 253 6.17 11.33 16.87
C HIS A 253 6.77 10.93 18.22
N GLN A 254 6.97 9.64 18.46
CA GLN A 254 7.57 9.15 19.71
C GLN A 254 9.01 9.67 19.92
N ALA A 255 9.79 9.78 18.84
CA ALA A 255 11.11 10.40 18.88
C ALA A 255 11.03 11.89 19.21
N SER A 256 10.05 12.61 18.66
CA SER A 256 9.84 14.04 18.96
C SER A 256 9.37 14.30 20.40
N GLU A 257 8.73 13.32 21.04
CA GLU A 257 8.36 13.36 22.47
C GLU A 257 9.54 13.00 23.40
N GLY A 258 10.67 12.57 22.84
CA GLY A 258 11.90 12.29 23.58
C GLY A 258 12.03 10.85 24.09
N LEU A 259 11.24 9.89 23.58
CA LEU A 259 11.29 8.48 24.01
C LEU A 259 12.69 7.86 23.86
N PHE A 260 13.47 8.34 22.89
CA PHE A 260 14.78 7.79 22.53
C PHE A 260 15.95 8.70 22.91
N ASP A 261 15.72 9.80 23.64
CA ASP A 261 16.75 10.81 23.95
C ASP A 261 17.98 10.16 24.63
N ASN A 262 17.74 9.21 25.55
CA ASN A 262 18.77 8.48 26.31
C ASN A 262 18.98 7.02 25.85
N ASP A 263 18.20 6.52 24.88
CA ASP A 263 18.27 5.12 24.41
C ASP A 263 18.46 5.06 22.89
N THR A 264 19.58 5.63 22.46
CA THR A 264 20.02 5.60 21.07
C THR A 264 20.24 4.17 20.55
N GLY A 265 20.55 3.22 21.44
CA GLY A 265 20.73 1.82 21.09
C GLY A 265 19.42 1.14 20.67
N ALA A 266 18.33 1.39 21.40
CA ALA A 266 17.01 0.94 21.01
C ALA A 266 16.56 1.60 19.69
N LEU A 267 16.81 2.90 19.50
CA LEU A 267 16.49 3.60 18.26
C LEU A 267 17.27 3.04 17.06
N LEU A 268 18.55 2.74 17.22
CA LEU A 268 19.38 2.15 16.18
C LEU A 268 18.88 0.74 15.81
N SER A 269 18.53 -0.06 16.81
CA SER A 269 17.98 -1.42 16.61
C SER A 269 16.65 -1.36 15.87
N LEU A 270 15.79 -0.41 16.23
CA LEU A 270 14.51 -0.17 15.55
C LEU A 270 14.70 0.36 14.12
N GLY A 271 15.68 1.25 13.92
CA GLY A 271 16.07 1.72 12.59
C GLY A 271 16.49 0.57 11.68
N ARG A 272 17.30 -0.38 12.18
CA ARG A 272 17.67 -1.59 11.42
C ARG A 272 16.46 -2.41 11.04
N GLU A 273 15.52 -2.58 11.96
CA GLU A 273 14.30 -3.33 11.67
C GLU A 273 13.45 -2.64 10.60
N MET A 274 13.25 -1.32 10.69
CA MET A 274 12.50 -0.55 9.69
C MET A 274 13.18 -0.58 8.31
N PHE A 275 14.51 -0.49 8.27
CA PHE A 275 15.29 -0.59 7.04
C PHE A 275 15.10 -1.97 6.37
N ARG A 276 15.15 -3.05 7.15
CA ARG A 276 14.89 -4.41 6.64
C ARG A 276 13.47 -4.54 6.06
N LEU A 277 12.46 -3.97 6.74
CA LEU A 277 11.08 -3.99 6.26
C LEU A 277 10.89 -3.21 4.94
N GLU A 278 11.58 -2.09 4.78
CA GLU A 278 11.56 -1.30 3.54
C GLU A 278 12.17 -2.09 2.36
N ILE A 279 13.29 -2.79 2.58
CA ILE A 279 13.86 -3.67 1.55
C ILE A 279 12.92 -4.84 1.22
N LEU A 280 12.25 -5.42 2.23
CA LEU A 280 11.28 -6.50 1.99
C LEU A 280 10.06 -6.01 1.20
N GLU A 281 9.65 -4.75 1.35
CA GLU A 281 8.61 -4.13 0.52
C GLU A 281 9.06 -4.04 -0.94
N ASP A 282 10.27 -3.54 -1.19
CA ASP A 282 10.85 -3.47 -2.54
C ASP A 282 10.87 -4.86 -3.20
N ILE A 283 11.32 -5.87 -2.46
CA ILE A 283 11.37 -7.27 -2.91
C ILE A 283 9.98 -7.82 -3.20
N ALA A 284 9.02 -7.56 -2.31
CA ALA A 284 7.64 -8.01 -2.48
C ALA A 284 7.03 -7.40 -3.74
N ARG A 285 7.24 -6.10 -3.97
CA ARG A 285 6.79 -5.38 -5.15
C ARG A 285 7.39 -5.93 -6.43
N ASP A 286 8.68 -6.22 -6.44
CA ASP A 286 9.33 -6.82 -7.61
C ASP A 286 8.84 -8.26 -7.86
N LYS A 287 8.58 -9.03 -6.79
CA LYS A 287 7.98 -10.36 -6.90
C LYS A 287 6.56 -10.29 -7.47
N VAL A 288 5.74 -9.37 -6.98
CA VAL A 288 4.37 -9.12 -7.45
C VAL A 288 4.33 -8.91 -8.97
N ARG A 289 5.30 -8.17 -9.53
CA ARG A 289 5.41 -7.93 -10.98
C ARG A 289 5.64 -9.21 -11.80
N THR A 290 6.15 -10.27 -11.18
CA THR A 290 6.38 -11.57 -11.84
C THR A 290 5.18 -12.51 -11.78
N LEU A 291 4.17 -12.20 -10.97
CA LEU A 291 3.03 -13.05 -10.72
C LEU A 291 1.84 -12.68 -11.62
N HIS A 292 1.20 -13.70 -12.21
CA HIS A 292 -0.03 -13.56 -13.00
C HIS A 292 -1.30 -13.61 -12.14
N PHE A 293 -1.22 -14.20 -10.95
CA PHE A 293 -2.30 -14.28 -9.96
C PHE A 293 -1.78 -13.70 -8.66
N VAL A 294 -2.28 -12.52 -8.29
CA VAL A 294 -1.60 -11.63 -7.34
C VAL A 294 -2.51 -11.19 -6.20
N ASP A 295 -2.01 -11.36 -4.98
CA ASP A 295 -2.42 -10.62 -3.79
C ASP A 295 -1.16 -9.96 -3.22
N GLU A 296 -0.98 -8.66 -3.44
CA GLU A 296 0.26 -7.94 -3.12
C GLU A 296 0.55 -7.93 -1.61
N ILE A 297 -0.51 -7.87 -0.80
CA ILE A 297 -0.40 -7.81 0.65
C ILE A 297 0.08 -9.17 1.18
N GLU A 298 -0.43 -10.28 0.63
CA GLU A 298 0.02 -11.62 1.01
C GLU A 298 1.47 -11.90 0.59
N VAL A 299 1.94 -11.38 -0.54
CA VAL A 299 3.36 -11.49 -0.93
C VAL A 299 4.25 -10.78 0.10
N TYR A 300 3.90 -9.55 0.48
CA TYR A 300 4.67 -8.77 1.46
C TYR A 300 4.65 -9.42 2.84
N LEU A 301 3.47 -9.78 3.34
CA LEU A 301 3.33 -10.43 4.64
C LEU A 301 4.04 -11.79 4.67
N ALA A 302 4.02 -12.55 3.56
CA ALA A 302 4.76 -13.81 3.48
C ALA A 302 6.27 -13.60 3.68
N PHE A 303 6.88 -12.60 3.03
CA PHE A 303 8.28 -12.27 3.27
C PHE A 303 8.53 -11.84 4.72
N GLN A 304 7.69 -10.96 5.27
CA GLN A 304 7.83 -10.45 6.63
C GLN A 304 7.74 -11.57 7.68
N THR A 305 6.73 -12.43 7.60
CA THR A 305 6.52 -13.52 8.55
C THR A 305 7.57 -14.62 8.41
N MET A 306 7.92 -15.03 7.19
CA MET A 306 8.86 -16.14 6.97
C MET A 306 10.31 -15.78 7.26
N LEU A 307 10.65 -14.49 7.14
CA LEU A 307 11.98 -13.99 7.46
C LEU A 307 12.05 -13.34 8.84
N ALA A 308 10.95 -13.30 9.60
CA ALA A 308 10.89 -12.63 10.91
C ALA A 308 11.97 -13.13 11.88
N GLU A 309 12.11 -14.45 12.04
CA GLU A 309 13.11 -15.02 12.95
C GLU A 309 14.54 -14.76 12.45
N LYS A 310 14.77 -14.97 11.15
CA LYS A 310 16.11 -14.87 10.55
C LYS A 310 16.64 -13.45 10.48
N LEU A 311 15.74 -12.49 10.20
CA LEU A 311 16.03 -11.06 10.11
C LEU A 311 15.70 -10.32 11.40
N GLN A 312 15.36 -11.03 12.48
CA GLN A 312 15.07 -10.47 13.81
C GLN A 312 14.02 -9.34 13.75
N LEU A 313 12.94 -9.55 12.99
CA LEU A 313 11.84 -8.58 12.86
C LEU A 313 10.92 -8.73 14.08
N SER A 314 11.16 -7.96 15.13
CA SER A 314 10.42 -8.04 16.41
C SER A 314 8.95 -7.62 16.27
N THR A 315 8.67 -6.74 15.32
CA THR A 315 7.35 -6.16 15.00
C THR A 315 6.63 -6.89 13.89
N ALA A 316 7.21 -7.98 13.36
CA ALA A 316 6.58 -8.80 12.35
C ALA A 316 5.49 -9.70 12.92
N VAL A 317 4.43 -9.88 12.13
CA VAL A 317 3.34 -10.79 12.44
C VAL A 317 3.87 -12.23 12.38
N LYS A 318 3.73 -12.97 13.50
CA LYS A 318 4.34 -14.31 13.67
C LYS A 318 3.51 -15.45 13.09
N GLU A 319 2.24 -15.22 12.73
CA GLU A 319 1.36 -16.25 12.17
C GLU A 319 0.77 -15.84 10.82
N MET A 320 0.88 -16.72 9.83
CA MET A 320 0.12 -16.68 8.57
C MET A 320 -0.38 -18.10 8.25
N ARG A 321 -1.70 -18.25 8.01
CA ARG A 321 -2.32 -19.55 7.71
C ARG A 321 -2.34 -19.91 6.22
N PHE A 322 -2.11 -18.96 5.31
CA PHE A 322 -2.30 -19.15 3.86
C PHE A 322 -1.03 -18.92 3.02
N TYR A 323 0.11 -19.40 3.50
CA TYR A 323 1.40 -19.45 2.78
C TYR A 323 1.28 -19.96 1.33
N GLY A 324 0.39 -20.93 1.10
CA GLY A 324 0.30 -21.64 -0.18
C GLY A 324 -0.08 -20.75 -1.36
N VAL A 325 -0.66 -19.56 -1.14
CA VAL A 325 -1.27 -18.73 -2.20
C VAL A 325 -0.41 -17.51 -2.58
N SER A 326 0.59 -17.12 -1.77
CA SER A 326 1.41 -15.93 -2.02
C SER A 326 2.40 -16.07 -3.19
N GLY A 327 2.63 -17.29 -3.70
CA GLY A 327 3.58 -17.53 -4.79
C GLY A 327 5.05 -17.30 -4.41
N VAL A 328 5.35 -17.08 -3.13
CA VAL A 328 6.71 -16.94 -2.59
C VAL A 328 7.35 -18.31 -2.41
N THR A 329 8.48 -18.54 -3.09
CA THR A 329 9.19 -19.82 -3.03
C THR A 329 10.30 -19.82 -1.97
N ALA A 330 10.76 -21.01 -1.59
CA ALA A 330 11.93 -21.14 -0.71
C ALA A 330 13.21 -20.51 -1.30
N ASN A 331 13.31 -20.39 -2.63
CA ASN A 331 14.43 -19.69 -3.26
C ASN A 331 14.30 -18.18 -3.09
N ASP A 332 13.10 -17.64 -3.31
CA ASP A 332 12.82 -16.22 -3.11
C ASP A 332 13.17 -15.79 -1.69
N LEU A 333 12.82 -16.59 -0.68
CA LEU A 333 13.16 -16.31 0.72
C LEU A 333 14.68 -16.27 0.97
N ARG A 334 15.45 -17.20 0.38
CA ARG A 334 16.91 -17.20 0.53
C ARG A 334 17.54 -15.99 -0.15
N THR A 335 17.09 -15.65 -1.35
CA THR A 335 17.57 -14.48 -2.08
C THR A 335 17.20 -13.21 -1.36
N ALA A 336 15.97 -13.10 -0.85
CA ALA A 336 15.50 -11.97 -0.07
C ALA A 336 16.34 -11.79 1.22
N GLU A 337 16.58 -12.87 1.97
CA GLU A 337 17.43 -12.82 3.16
C GLU A 337 18.85 -12.32 2.83
N ALA A 338 19.48 -12.87 1.79
CA ALA A 338 20.82 -12.47 1.38
C ALA A 338 20.86 -11.01 0.92
N MET A 339 19.85 -10.57 0.17
CA MET A 339 19.76 -9.20 -0.33
C MET A 339 19.56 -8.20 0.81
N VAL A 340 18.67 -8.50 1.77
CA VAL A 340 18.47 -7.65 2.95
C VAL A 340 19.77 -7.50 3.73
N ARG A 341 20.48 -8.59 4.01
CA ARG A 341 21.76 -8.55 4.74
C ARG A 341 22.83 -7.76 3.97
N SER A 342 22.93 -7.98 2.66
CA SER A 342 23.89 -7.26 1.82
C SER A 342 23.58 -5.77 1.78
N ARG A 343 22.32 -5.37 1.58
CA ARG A 343 21.94 -3.96 1.57
C ARG A 343 22.11 -3.32 2.95
N GLU A 344 21.81 -4.02 4.04
CA GLU A 344 22.03 -3.52 5.39
C GLU A 344 23.51 -3.23 5.67
N GLU A 345 24.43 -4.07 5.20
CA GLU A 345 25.86 -3.83 5.38
C GLU A 345 26.35 -2.58 4.62
N ASN A 346 25.77 -2.28 3.46
CA ASN A 346 26.28 -1.25 2.56
C ASN A 346 25.53 0.09 2.64
N GLU A 347 24.24 0.07 2.96
CA GLU A 347 23.33 1.22 2.81
C GLU A 347 22.76 1.71 4.14
N PHE A 348 22.84 0.91 5.22
CA PHE A 348 22.12 1.23 6.46
C PHE A 348 22.56 2.55 7.11
N THR A 349 23.86 2.83 7.17
CA THR A 349 24.36 4.07 7.80
C THR A 349 23.89 5.31 7.05
N ASP A 350 23.90 5.23 5.72
CA ASP A 350 23.41 6.28 4.84
C ASP A 350 21.91 6.50 5.03
N TRP A 351 21.14 5.42 4.99
CA TRP A 351 19.69 5.46 5.20
C TRP A 351 19.34 6.01 6.60
N PHE A 352 20.04 5.55 7.65
CA PHE A 352 19.79 5.97 9.04
C PHE A 352 20.07 7.46 9.23
N SER A 353 21.11 7.99 8.57
CA SER A 353 21.44 9.41 8.62
C SER A 353 20.35 10.31 8.06
N LEU A 354 19.50 9.80 7.16
CA LEU A 354 18.36 10.49 6.56
C LEU A 354 17.03 10.13 7.22
N TRP A 355 17.05 9.30 8.26
CA TRP A 355 15.84 8.76 8.85
C TRP A 355 15.15 9.78 9.76
N GLY A 356 13.88 10.08 9.47
CA GLY A 356 13.11 11.12 10.16
C GLY A 356 13.10 11.03 11.70
N PRO A 357 12.86 9.85 12.32
CA PRO A 357 12.94 9.70 13.78
C PRO A 357 14.32 10.03 14.34
N TRP A 358 15.40 9.72 13.62
CA TRP A 358 16.75 10.09 14.02
C TRP A 358 16.97 11.60 13.99
N HIS A 359 16.48 12.28 12.94
CA HIS A 359 16.49 13.75 12.88
C HIS A 359 15.71 14.38 14.02
N ALA A 360 14.57 13.80 14.42
CA ALA A 360 13.79 14.28 15.55
C ALA A 360 14.58 14.21 16.87
N VAL A 361 15.33 13.12 17.10
CA VAL A 361 16.23 13.01 18.26
C VAL A 361 17.35 14.03 18.16
N LEU A 362 18.05 14.13 17.01
CA LEU A 362 19.14 15.09 16.83
C LEU A 362 18.71 16.54 17.10
N LYS A 363 17.54 16.95 16.60
CA LYS A 363 16.98 18.29 16.84
C LYS A 363 16.75 18.58 18.33
N ARG A 364 16.45 17.55 19.13
CA ARG A 364 16.17 17.70 20.56
C ARG A 364 17.41 17.63 21.42
N THR A 365 18.27 16.65 21.17
CA THR A 365 19.41 16.34 22.05
C THR A 365 20.70 17.02 21.60
N GLU A 366 20.84 17.30 20.31
CA GLU A 366 22.06 17.84 19.68
C GLU A 366 21.74 19.10 18.86
N ALA A 367 20.89 19.99 19.41
CA ALA A 367 20.34 21.14 18.69
C ALA A 367 21.41 22.05 18.07
N ASP A 368 22.53 22.27 18.77
CA ASP A 368 23.63 23.10 18.28
C ASP A 368 24.32 22.48 17.05
N ARG A 369 24.57 21.17 17.07
CA ARG A 369 25.16 20.46 15.93
C ARG A 369 24.18 20.37 14.76
N TRP A 370 22.89 20.19 15.05
CA TRP A 370 21.84 20.21 14.04
C TRP A 370 21.77 21.58 13.34
N ALA A 371 21.81 22.68 14.10
CA ALA A 371 21.80 24.03 13.54
C ALA A 371 23.02 24.29 12.64
N LEU A 372 24.21 23.84 13.06
CA LEU A 372 25.43 23.94 12.25
C LEU A 372 25.33 23.12 10.95
N ALA A 373 24.79 21.91 11.01
CA ALA A 373 24.60 21.06 9.84
C ALA A 373 23.59 21.68 8.86
N GLU A 374 22.51 22.30 9.36
CA GLU A 374 21.57 23.05 8.51
C GLU A 374 22.25 24.24 7.84
N GLU A 375 23.07 25.01 8.56
CA GLU A 375 23.82 26.15 7.99
C GLU A 375 24.78 25.69 6.89
N GLN A 376 25.56 24.62 7.15
CA GLN A 376 26.44 24.01 6.15
C GLN A 376 25.66 23.55 4.90
N LYS A 377 24.45 23.01 5.09
CA LYS A 377 23.59 22.63 3.96
C LYS A 377 23.22 23.84 3.12
N TYR A 378 22.78 24.94 3.72
CA TYR A 378 22.46 26.16 2.96
C TYR A 378 23.70 26.70 2.23
N GLU A 379 24.87 26.70 2.87
CA GLU A 379 26.11 27.17 2.27
C GLU A 379 26.54 26.31 1.05
N MET A 380 26.47 24.98 1.15
CA MET A 380 26.77 24.09 0.03
C MET A 380 25.73 24.22 -1.10
N LEU A 381 24.46 24.43 -0.76
CA LEU A 381 23.40 24.63 -1.74
C LEU A 381 23.50 25.98 -2.45
N GLU A 382 24.03 27.01 -1.80
CA GLU A 382 24.24 28.31 -2.45
C GLU A 382 25.49 28.30 -3.34
N ASN A 383 26.58 27.69 -2.87
CA ASN A 383 27.90 27.81 -3.49
C ASN A 383 28.25 26.67 -4.47
N GLU A 384 27.86 25.43 -4.16
CA GLU A 384 28.29 24.24 -4.91
C GLU A 384 27.20 23.66 -5.82
N TYR A 385 25.92 23.90 -5.49
CA TYR A 385 24.78 23.34 -6.22
C TYR A 385 24.80 23.63 -7.73
N PRO A 386 25.01 24.89 -8.21
CA PRO A 386 24.98 25.16 -9.65
C PRO A 386 26.07 24.41 -10.41
N GLN A 387 27.26 24.30 -9.81
CA GLN A 387 28.40 23.63 -10.41
C GLN A 387 28.20 22.11 -10.44
N ARG A 388 27.71 21.50 -9.35
CA ARG A 388 27.45 20.05 -9.28
C ARG A 388 26.35 19.62 -10.25
N VAL A 389 25.29 20.41 -10.40
CA VAL A 389 24.24 20.15 -11.40
C VAL A 389 24.80 20.25 -12.82
N ALA A 390 25.60 21.28 -13.11
CA ALA A 390 26.24 21.44 -14.43
C ALA A 390 27.18 20.29 -14.78
N ASP A 391 28.01 19.84 -13.83
CA ASP A 391 28.95 18.73 -14.03
C ASP A 391 28.21 17.41 -14.29
N ARG A 392 27.08 17.18 -13.60
CA ARG A 392 26.23 15.99 -13.80
C ARG A 392 25.54 15.99 -15.16
N LEU A 393 24.94 17.11 -15.56
CA LEU A 393 24.30 17.24 -16.87
C LEU A 393 25.31 17.04 -18.01
N LYS A 394 26.54 17.54 -17.82
CA LYS A 394 27.65 17.35 -18.75
C LYS A 394 28.09 15.89 -18.82
N ALA A 395 28.16 15.20 -17.68
CA ALA A 395 28.51 13.77 -17.63
C ALA A 395 27.46 12.88 -18.31
N SER A 396 26.18 13.24 -18.19
CA SER A 396 25.06 12.51 -18.82
C SER A 396 24.80 12.92 -20.28
N GLY A 397 25.44 13.97 -20.79
CA GLY A 397 25.23 14.47 -22.15
C GLY A 397 23.86 15.11 -22.39
N LEU A 398 23.15 15.51 -21.32
CA LEU A 398 21.76 16.01 -21.34
C LEU A 398 21.67 17.51 -21.04
N SER A 399 22.72 18.28 -21.35
CA SER A 399 22.73 19.73 -21.11
C SER A 399 21.63 20.43 -21.92
N GLY A 400 20.74 21.17 -21.24
CA GLY A 400 19.65 21.94 -21.85
C GLY A 400 18.28 21.24 -21.88
N ASP A 401 18.15 20.06 -21.27
CA ASP A 401 16.86 19.41 -21.03
C ASP A 401 16.32 19.84 -19.65
N ALA A 402 15.15 20.48 -19.63
CA ALA A 402 14.54 21.01 -18.41
C ALA A 402 14.11 19.93 -17.41
N ASP A 403 13.76 18.73 -17.88
CA ASP A 403 13.42 17.61 -17.01
C ASP A 403 14.69 16.96 -16.45
N ALA A 404 15.74 16.83 -17.27
CA ALA A 404 17.05 16.37 -16.80
C ALA A 404 17.68 17.33 -15.78
N GLU A 405 17.52 18.64 -15.97
CA GLU A 405 17.94 19.67 -15.00
C GLU A 405 17.20 19.52 -13.66
N ARG A 406 15.89 19.27 -13.71
CA ARG A 406 15.07 19.09 -12.51
C ARG A 406 15.45 17.81 -11.75
N GLU A 407 15.68 16.71 -12.47
CA GLU A 407 16.09 15.43 -11.88
C GLU A 407 17.53 15.48 -11.32
N ALA A 408 18.46 16.06 -12.08
CA ALA A 408 19.85 16.26 -11.64
C ALA A 408 19.91 17.15 -10.40
N GLY A 409 19.11 18.23 -10.36
CA GLY A 409 18.97 19.09 -9.19
C GLY A 409 18.48 18.33 -7.96
N ALA A 410 17.37 17.59 -8.08
CA ALA A 410 16.83 16.79 -6.98
C ALA A 410 17.81 15.71 -6.48
N GLN A 411 18.65 15.17 -7.36
CA GLN A 411 19.65 14.19 -6.98
C GLN A 411 20.85 14.83 -6.27
N VAL A 412 21.33 15.99 -6.74
CA VAL A 412 22.41 16.75 -6.07
C VAL A 412 21.96 17.23 -4.69
N MET A 413 20.71 17.66 -4.52
CA MET A 413 20.13 17.99 -3.20
C MET A 413 20.26 16.80 -2.24
N ARG A 414 19.76 15.63 -2.66
CA ARG A 414 19.78 14.40 -1.85
C ARG A 414 21.20 13.96 -1.48
N GLU A 415 22.13 14.00 -2.43
CA GLU A 415 23.54 13.65 -2.18
C GLU A 415 24.21 14.62 -1.21
N THR A 416 23.90 15.92 -1.31
CA THR A 416 24.44 16.95 -0.41
C THR A 416 23.89 16.77 1.01
N GLU A 417 22.57 16.58 1.14
CA GLU A 417 21.93 16.28 2.43
C GLU A 417 22.50 15.00 3.06
N GLN A 418 22.62 13.94 2.26
CA GLN A 418 23.19 12.67 2.72
C GLN A 418 24.62 12.85 3.25
N GLN A 419 25.47 13.58 2.54
CA GLN A 419 26.85 13.83 2.97
C GLN A 419 26.90 14.53 4.33
N ILE A 420 26.11 15.58 4.52
CA ILE A 420 26.10 16.39 5.74
C ILE A 420 25.52 15.60 6.91
N TYR A 421 24.36 14.98 6.73
CA TYR A 421 23.71 14.26 7.81
C TYR A 421 24.45 12.96 8.18
N ARG A 422 25.14 12.33 7.23
CA ARG A 422 26.03 11.20 7.52
C ARG A 422 27.16 11.62 8.45
N GLN A 423 27.85 12.72 8.14
CA GLN A 423 28.91 13.23 8.99
C GLN A 423 28.39 13.55 10.41
N LEU A 424 27.26 14.25 10.52
CA LEU A 424 26.63 14.56 11.80
C LEU A 424 26.29 13.27 12.58
N THR A 425 25.77 12.26 11.89
CA THR A 425 25.39 10.98 12.50
C THR A 425 26.61 10.25 13.05
N ASP A 426 27.70 10.17 12.29
CA ASP A 426 28.93 9.51 12.70
C ASP A 426 29.55 10.18 13.94
N GLU A 427 29.56 11.52 13.99
CA GLU A 427 30.05 12.29 15.14
C GLU A 427 29.22 12.01 16.41
N VAL A 428 27.89 12.04 16.29
CA VAL A 428 26.99 11.84 17.46
C VAL A 428 27.03 10.38 17.94
N LEU A 429 27.06 9.41 17.03
CA LEU A 429 27.16 8.00 17.42
C LEU A 429 28.50 7.70 18.09
N ALA A 430 29.62 8.28 17.61
CA ALA A 430 30.92 8.11 18.24
C ALA A 430 30.95 8.63 19.69
N LEU A 431 30.33 9.79 19.95
CA LEU A 431 30.22 10.37 21.29
C LEU A 431 29.40 9.49 22.23
N ARG A 432 28.21 9.06 21.81
CA ARG A 432 27.31 8.26 22.65
C ARG A 432 27.82 6.85 22.94
N LEU A 433 28.58 6.26 22.02
CA LEU A 433 29.25 4.97 22.26
C LEU A 433 30.41 5.11 23.25
N SER A 434 31.12 6.24 23.26
CA SER A 434 32.21 6.51 24.20
C SER A 434 31.71 6.76 25.64
N GLU A 435 30.54 7.35 25.80
CA GLU A 435 29.89 7.56 27.10
C GLU A 435 29.36 6.25 27.71
N ASN A 436 28.75 5.38 26.91
CA ASN A 436 28.29 4.05 27.37
C ASN A 436 29.45 3.10 27.71
N GLY A 437 30.60 3.21 27.04
CA GLY A 437 31.81 2.46 27.40
C GLY A 437 32.45 2.93 28.71
N SER A 438 32.23 4.18 29.11
CA SER A 438 32.79 4.77 30.34
C SER A 438 31.99 4.38 31.60
N GLN A 439 30.70 4.06 31.46
CA GLN A 439 29.88 3.57 32.58
C GLN A 439 30.20 2.11 32.99
N LEU A 440 30.82 1.31 32.13
CA LEU A 440 31.25 -0.07 32.46
C LEU A 440 32.58 -0.16 33.24
N HIS A 441 33.30 0.96 33.42
CA HIS A 441 34.55 1.01 34.20
C HIS A 441 34.39 1.60 35.61
N HIS A 442 33.17 2.02 35.97
CA HIS A 442 32.81 2.42 37.33
C HIS A 442 31.61 1.61 37.82
N SER A 443 31.81 0.31 38.05
CA SER A 443 30.94 -0.52 38.89
C SER A 443 31.79 -1.61 39.56
#